data_AF-A0A2C9CP54-F1
#
_entry.id   AF-A0A2C9CP54-F1
#
_cell.length_a   1.000
_cell.length_b   1.000
_cell.length_c   1.000
_cell.angle_alpha   90.00
_cell.angle_beta   90.00
_cell.angle_gamma   90.00
#
_symmetry.space_group_name_H-M   'P 1'
#
loop_
_entity.id
_entity.type
_entity.pdbx_description
1 polymer ?
#
loop_
_entity_poly.entity_id
_entity_poly.type
_entity_poly.pdbx_seq_one_letter_code
_entity_poly.pdbx_strand_id
1 'polypeptide(L)'
;MSQPPFTPGLHLLIDHFGGHGLTDPQMLRDALTGAAHAAGATVLSCELHGFEGGGITGVVLLAESHITIHTWPERDYAAIDIFMCGNADPHRAAAHLEQALTPARTTVTAHQRGH
;
A
#
# COMPACT_ATOMS: atom_id res chain seq x y z
N MET A 1 -7.64 -25.99 21.50
CA MET A 1 -6.66 -25.31 20.64
C MET A 1 -6.56 -23.88 21.13
N SER A 2 -5.38 -23.43 21.55
CA SER A 2 -5.16 -22.04 21.98
C SER A 2 -5.20 -21.12 20.76
N GLN A 3 -5.94 -20.02 20.84
CA GLN A 3 -5.86 -18.93 19.86
C GLN A 3 -4.40 -18.45 19.76
N PRO A 4 -3.87 -18.19 18.56
CA PRO A 4 -2.55 -17.57 18.44
C PRO A 4 -2.54 -16.23 19.18
N PRO A 5 -1.39 -15.83 19.77
CA PRO A 5 -1.30 -14.54 20.46
C PRO A 5 -1.60 -13.39 19.50
N PHE A 6 -2.46 -12.47 19.93
CA PHE A 6 -2.73 -11.23 19.19
C PHE A 6 -1.40 -10.48 18.97
N THR A 7 -1.07 -10.18 17.72
CA THR A 7 0.10 -9.38 17.39
C THR A 7 -0.37 -8.00 16.92
N PRO A 8 -0.09 -6.93 17.68
CA PRO A 8 -0.38 -5.57 17.26
C PRO A 8 0.22 -5.26 15.88
N GLY A 9 -0.43 -4.35 15.15
CA GLY A 9 -0.01 -3.98 13.81
C GLY A 9 0.43 -2.53 13.72
N LEU A 10 1.20 -2.22 12.68
CA LEU A 10 1.61 -0.86 12.34
C LEU A 10 0.89 -0.43 11.07
N HIS A 11 0.28 0.76 11.10
CA HIS A 11 -0.43 1.36 9.99
C HIS A 11 0.30 2.60 9.51
N LEU A 12 0.87 2.53 8.31
CA LEU A 12 1.48 3.67 7.63
C LEU A 12 0.44 4.34 6.75
N LEU A 13 0.26 5.65 6.91
CA LEU A 13 -0.49 6.52 6.03
C LEU A 13 0.52 7.33 5.23
N ILE A 14 0.51 7.20 3.91
CA ILE A 14 1.55 7.71 3.03
C ILE A 14 0.92 8.63 1.99
N ASP A 15 1.46 9.84 1.89
CA ASP A 15 1.16 10.78 0.83
C ASP A 15 2.32 10.83 -0.17
N HIS A 16 2.07 10.44 -1.42
CA HIS A 16 3.00 10.58 -2.53
C HIS A 16 2.58 11.71 -3.45
N PHE A 17 3.50 12.62 -3.75
CA PHE A 17 3.33 13.71 -4.70
C PHE A 17 4.35 13.60 -5.84
N GLY A 18 3.91 13.74 -7.08
CA GLY A 18 4.68 13.39 -8.27
C GLY A 18 4.74 11.88 -8.51
N GLY A 19 5.55 11.47 -9.48
CA GLY A 19 5.81 10.07 -9.79
C GLY A 19 5.22 9.62 -11.11
N HIS A 20 5.28 8.30 -11.35
CA HIS A 20 4.81 7.67 -12.57
C HIS A 20 3.88 6.49 -12.27
N GLY A 21 3.08 6.10 -13.27
CA GLY A 21 2.20 4.94 -13.16
C GLY A 21 0.86 5.17 -12.44
N LEU A 22 0.54 6.39 -12.02
CA LEU A 22 -0.68 6.69 -11.25
C LEU A 22 -1.99 6.40 -12.01
N THR A 23 -1.92 6.27 -13.33
CA THR A 23 -3.05 5.98 -14.23
C THR A 23 -2.92 4.60 -14.90
N ASP A 24 -1.92 3.80 -14.55
CA ASP A 24 -1.65 2.49 -15.14
C ASP A 24 -2.05 1.37 -14.16
N PRO A 25 -3.18 0.69 -14.39
CA PRO A 25 -3.64 -0.38 -13.48
C PRO A 25 -2.67 -1.55 -13.40
N GLN A 26 -1.96 -1.88 -14.47
CA GLN A 26 -1.03 -3.02 -14.45
C GLN A 26 0.21 -2.66 -13.63
N MET A 27 0.77 -1.47 -13.84
CA MET A 27 1.91 -1.00 -13.06
C MET A 27 1.55 -0.86 -11.57
N LEU A 28 0.37 -0.33 -11.23
CA LEU A 28 -0.09 -0.26 -9.84
C LEU A 28 -0.29 -1.63 -9.23
N ARG A 29 -0.87 -2.59 -9.96
CA ARG A 29 -1.00 -3.98 -9.50
C ARG A 29 0.35 -4.59 -9.14
N ASP A 30 1.34 -4.42 -10.02
CA ASP A 30 2.67 -4.97 -9.84
C ASP A 30 3.40 -4.29 -8.67
N ALA A 31 3.29 -2.96 -8.55
CA ALA A 31 3.86 -2.20 -7.43
C ALA A 31 3.25 -2.60 -6.07
N LEU A 32 1.92 -2.70 -5.98
CA LEU A 32 1.23 -3.02 -4.73
C LEU A 32 1.47 -4.46 -4.27
N THR A 33 1.41 -5.42 -5.20
CA THR A 33 1.67 -6.83 -4.88
C THR A 33 3.17 -7.06 -4.59
N GLY A 34 4.05 -6.41 -5.35
CA GLY A 34 5.49 -6.37 -5.07
C GLY A 34 5.81 -5.80 -3.68
N ALA A 35 5.12 -4.74 -3.26
CA ALA A 35 5.27 -4.16 -1.93
C ALA A 35 4.86 -5.13 -0.81
N ALA A 36 3.73 -5.82 -0.98
CA ALA A 36 3.28 -6.86 -0.04
C ALA A 36 4.32 -7.99 0.09
N HIS A 37 4.85 -8.48 -1.04
CA HIS A 37 5.90 -9.50 -1.03
C HIS A 37 7.21 -9.01 -0.41
N ALA A 38 7.61 -7.77 -0.69
CA ALA A 38 8.79 -7.16 -0.11
C ALA A 38 8.68 -7.04 1.42
N ALA A 39 7.48 -6.82 1.95
CA ALA A 39 7.23 -6.81 3.39
C ALA A 39 7.13 -8.22 4.01
N GLY A 40 7.11 -9.29 3.21
CA GLY A 40 6.90 -10.66 3.70
C GLY A 40 5.43 -10.99 3.99
N ALA A 41 4.49 -10.21 3.45
CA ALA A 41 3.06 -10.47 3.61
C ALA A 41 2.54 -11.44 2.53
N THR A 42 1.49 -12.19 2.89
CA THR A 42 0.76 -13.06 1.96
C THR A 42 -0.37 -12.30 1.32
N VAL A 43 -0.34 -12.18 -0.02
CA VAL A 43 -1.40 -11.60 -0.83
C VAL A 43 -2.53 -12.62 -1.01
N LEU A 44 -3.76 -12.23 -0.70
CA LEU A 44 -4.97 -13.01 -0.96
C LEU A 44 -5.63 -12.60 -2.27
N SER A 45 -5.76 -11.29 -2.50
CA SER A 45 -6.31 -10.74 -3.74
C SER A 45 -5.79 -9.32 -3.97
N CYS A 46 -5.93 -8.83 -5.21
CA CYS A 46 -5.65 -7.46 -5.58
C CYS A 46 -6.73 -6.98 -6.55
N GLU A 47 -7.52 -6.00 -6.12
CA GLU A 47 -8.62 -5.42 -6.89
C GLU A 47 -8.30 -3.95 -7.18
N LEU A 48 -8.47 -3.55 -8.45
CA LEU A 48 -8.27 -2.18 -8.91
C LEU A 48 -9.52 -1.71 -9.65
N HIS A 49 -9.94 -0.48 -9.38
CA HIS A 49 -11.02 0.20 -10.08
C HIS A 49 -10.51 1.52 -10.64
N GLY A 50 -10.54 1.65 -11.97
CA GLY A 50 -10.25 2.91 -12.66
C GLY A 50 -11.51 3.74 -12.82
N PHE A 51 -11.38 5.06 -12.65
CA PHE A 51 -12.45 6.03 -12.80
C PHE A 51 -12.32 6.83 -14.10
N GLU A 52 -13.42 7.47 -14.50
CA GLU A 52 -13.36 8.53 -15.52
C GLU A 52 -12.43 9.65 -15.02
N GLY A 53 -11.47 10.06 -15.87
CA GLY A 53 -10.40 10.99 -15.49
C GLY A 53 -9.06 10.31 -15.14
N GLY A 54 -9.02 8.97 -15.10
CA GLY A 54 -7.77 8.19 -15.01
C GLY A 54 -7.29 7.87 -13.61
N GLY A 55 -7.94 8.40 -12.56
CA GLY A 55 -7.68 8.00 -11.18
C GLY A 55 -8.01 6.54 -10.94
N ILE A 56 -7.31 5.92 -10.00
CA ILE A 56 -7.44 4.49 -9.66
C ILE A 56 -7.57 4.35 -8.14
N THR A 57 -8.55 3.57 -7.71
CA THR A 57 -8.59 3.00 -6.35
C THR A 57 -8.13 1.55 -6.41
N GLY A 58 -7.24 1.17 -5.50
CA GLY A 58 -6.73 -0.19 -5.39
C GLY A 58 -6.72 -0.71 -3.97
N VAL A 59 -6.98 -2.00 -3.81
CA VAL A 59 -6.82 -2.72 -2.55
C VAL A 59 -6.11 -4.05 -2.80
N VAL A 60 -5.09 -4.32 -1.98
CA VAL A 60 -4.47 -5.63 -1.83
C VAL A 60 -4.90 -6.17 -0.48
N LEU A 61 -5.71 -7.23 -0.53
CA LEU A 61 -6.10 -7.95 0.67
C LEU A 61 -4.94 -8.86 1.08
N LEU A 62 -4.49 -8.71 2.32
CA LEU A 62 -3.47 -9.56 2.92
C LEU A 62 -4.14 -10.54 3.89
N ALA A 63 -3.43 -11.61 4.28
CA ALA A 63 -3.96 -12.62 5.18
C ALA A 63 -4.59 -12.06 6.48
N GLU A 64 -4.04 -10.97 7.02
CA GLU A 64 -4.49 -10.37 8.29
C GLU A 64 -4.60 -8.83 8.23
N SER A 65 -4.45 -8.22 7.04
CA SER A 65 -4.32 -6.76 6.90
C SER A 65 -4.52 -6.29 5.44
N HIS A 66 -3.99 -5.13 5.02
CA HIS A 66 -4.19 -4.59 3.66
C HIS A 66 -3.13 -3.57 3.22
N ILE A 67 -3.04 -3.40 1.90
CA ILE A 67 -2.47 -2.20 1.28
C ILE A 67 -3.57 -1.54 0.43
N THR A 68 -3.79 -0.24 0.56
CA THR A 68 -4.69 0.53 -0.33
C THR A 68 -3.96 1.65 -1.05
N ILE A 69 -4.47 2.03 -2.20
CA ILE A 69 -4.04 3.23 -2.92
C ILE A 69 -5.24 3.94 -3.53
N HIS A 70 -5.21 5.27 -3.52
CA HIS A 70 -6.12 6.14 -4.25
C HIS A 70 -5.28 7.16 -5.02
N THR A 71 -5.45 7.25 -6.33
CA THR A 71 -4.71 8.20 -7.18
C THR A 71 -5.59 9.33 -7.69
N TRP A 72 -5.01 10.54 -7.74
CA TRP A 72 -5.57 11.75 -8.34
C TRP A 72 -4.55 12.29 -9.35
N PRO A 73 -4.58 11.81 -10.61
CA PRO A 73 -3.62 12.20 -11.64
C PRO A 73 -3.61 13.71 -11.91
N GLU A 74 -4.75 14.38 -11.78
CA GLU A 74 -4.87 15.84 -11.94
C GLU A 74 -4.13 16.65 -10.86
N ARG A 75 -3.63 15.97 -9.82
CA ARG A 75 -2.83 16.55 -8.74
C ARG A 75 -1.45 15.92 -8.60
N ASP A 76 -1.09 15.00 -9.50
CA ASP A 76 0.07 14.11 -9.36
C ASP A 76 0.15 13.52 -7.94
N TYR A 77 -0.97 12.99 -7.42
CA TYR A 77 -1.07 12.58 -6.01
C TYR A 77 -1.54 11.14 -5.86
N ALA A 78 -0.97 10.43 -4.90
CA ALA A 78 -1.47 9.16 -4.42
C ALA A 78 -1.50 9.12 -2.89
N ALA A 79 -2.67 8.76 -2.34
CA ALA A 79 -2.82 8.39 -0.94
C ALA A 79 -2.66 6.87 -0.83
N ILE A 80 -1.79 6.40 0.05
CA ILE A 80 -1.47 4.98 0.22
C ILE A 80 -1.59 4.63 1.70
N ASP A 81 -2.27 3.53 2.00
CA ASP A 81 -2.31 2.97 3.34
C ASP A 81 -1.61 1.60 3.34
N ILE A 82 -0.72 1.37 4.29
CA ILE A 82 -0.05 0.09 4.51
C ILE A 82 -0.32 -0.33 5.95
N PHE A 83 -1.28 -1.23 6.13
CA PHE A 83 -1.53 -1.83 7.42
C PHE A 83 -0.95 -3.25 7.42
N MET A 84 -0.10 -3.57 8.38
CA MET A 84 0.48 -4.91 8.53
C MET A 84 0.58 -5.33 9.99
N CYS A 85 0.40 -6.62 10.24
CA CYS A 85 0.48 -7.27 11.54
C CYS A 85 1.53 -8.40 11.50
N GLY A 86 1.94 -8.90 12.66
CA GLY A 86 2.82 -10.06 12.74
C GLY A 86 4.28 -9.73 12.37
N ASN A 87 4.90 -10.61 11.59
CA ASN A 87 6.30 -10.48 11.17
C ASN A 87 6.48 -9.66 9.87
N ALA A 88 5.40 -9.17 9.27
CA ALA A 88 5.49 -8.35 8.06
C ALA A 88 6.00 -6.94 8.39
N ASP A 89 6.88 -6.40 7.55
CA ASP A 89 7.50 -5.08 7.75
C ASP A 89 6.90 -4.04 6.79
N PRO A 90 5.99 -3.17 7.26
CA PRO A 90 5.33 -2.18 6.40
C PRO A 90 6.30 -1.13 5.85
N HIS A 91 7.46 -0.90 6.47
CA HIS A 91 8.46 0.02 5.94
C HIS A 91 9.14 -0.53 4.68
N ARG A 92 9.26 -1.86 4.56
CA ARG A 92 9.75 -2.49 3.31
C ARG A 92 8.73 -2.38 2.19
N ALA A 93 7.43 -2.47 2.49
CA ALA A 93 6.39 -2.17 1.50
C ALA A 93 6.44 -0.70 1.07
N ALA A 94 6.55 0.23 2.01
CA ALA A 94 6.66 1.66 1.70
C ALA A 94 7.87 1.97 0.80
N ALA A 95 9.05 1.43 1.13
CA ALA A 95 10.26 1.60 0.35
C ALA A 95 10.13 1.01 -1.07
N HIS A 96 9.45 -0.13 -1.21
CA HIS A 96 9.18 -0.71 -2.53
C HIS A 96 8.26 0.19 -3.36
N LEU A 97 7.19 0.73 -2.77
CA LEU A 97 6.28 1.65 -3.47
C LEU A 97 6.98 2.95 -3.87
N GLU A 98 7.83 3.50 -3.02
CA GLU A 98 8.61 4.70 -3.34
C GLU A 98 9.57 4.44 -4.52
N GLN A 99 10.20 3.26 -4.58
CA GLN A 99 11.04 2.87 -5.72
C GLN A 99 10.23 2.62 -7.00
N ALA A 100 9.05 1.99 -6.88
CA ALA A 100 8.21 1.64 -8.01
C ALA A 100 7.51 2.86 -8.62
N LEU A 101 7.06 3.81 -7.80
CA LEU A 101 6.28 4.97 -8.24
C LEU A 101 7.14 6.23 -8.40
N THR A 102 8.35 6.25 -7.81
CA THR A 102 9.32 7.36 -7.82
C THR A 102 8.68 8.73 -7.57
N PRO A 103 7.96 8.93 -6.45
CA PRO A 103 7.36 10.22 -6.15
C PRO A 103 8.45 11.29 -6.01
N ALA A 104 8.11 12.53 -6.33
CA ALA A 104 8.99 13.66 -6.08
C ALA A 104 9.06 14.01 -4.59
N ARG A 105 8.00 13.71 -3.84
CA ARG A 105 7.91 13.93 -2.40
C ARG A 105 7.02 12.89 -1.74
N THR A 106 7.48 12.39 -0.60
CA THR A 106 6.78 11.43 0.25
C THR A 106 6.59 12.00 1.66
N THR A 107 5.39 11.88 2.21
CA THR A 107 5.14 12.04 3.66
C THR A 107 4.64 10.72 4.21
N VAL A 108 5.12 10.31 5.39
CA VAL A 108 4.68 9.08 6.06
C VAL A 108 4.26 9.41 7.49
N THR A 109 3.05 9.00 7.87
CA THR A 109 2.58 9.01 9.26
C THR A 109 2.38 7.58 9.73
N ALA A 110 2.88 7.26 10.91
CA ALA A 110 2.84 5.90 11.47
C ALA A 110 1.90 5.84 12.67
N HIS A 111 0.97 4.87 12.66
CA HIS A 111 0.01 4.65 13.73
C HIS A 111 0.08 3.20 14.22
N GLN A 112 0.34 3.06 15.52
CA GLN A 112 0.24 1.77 16.20
C GLN A 112 -1.23 1.35 16.33
N ARG A 113 -1.53 0.07 16.05
CA ARG A 113 -2.89 -0.50 16.07
C ARG A 113 -2.96 -1.65 17.06
N GLY A 114 -3.80 -1.52 18.08
CA GLY A 114 -3.95 -2.54 19.13
C GLY A 114 -2.86 -2.53 20.19
N HIS A 115 -2.24 -1.37 20.42
CA HIS A 115 -1.34 -1.11 21.55
C HIS A 115 -2.08 -0.42 22.69
#